data_AF-A0A4V1BMS3-F1
#
_entry.id   AF-A0A4V1BMS3-F1
#
_cell.length_a   1.000
_cell.length_b   1.000
_cell.length_c   1.000
_cell.angle_alpha   90.00
_cell.angle_beta   90.00
_cell.angle_gamma   90.00
#
_symmetry.space_group_name_H-M   'P 1'
#
loop_
_entity.id
_entity.type
_entity.pdbx_description
1 polymer ?
#
loop_
_entity_poly.entity_id
_entity_poly.type
_entity_poly.pdbx_seq_one_letter_code
_entity_poly.pdbx_strand_id
1 'polypeptide(L)' 'MPVIELARHLVEVEVGGLIAVVAHDPAARVDVPAWCRMRGQEYVGADTAADGAPRYVVRRLA' A
#
# COMPACT_ATOMS: atom_id res chain seq x y z
N MET A 1 -7.43 6.14 8.30
CA MET A 1 -7.80 5.09 7.33
C MET A 1 -6.56 4.73 6.53
N PRO A 2 -6.26 3.44 6.32
CA PRO A 2 -4.98 2.98 5.73
C PRO A 2 -4.63 3.66 4.39
N VAL A 3 -5.60 3.86 3.50
CA VAL A 3 -5.37 4.49 2.19
C VAL A 3 -5.06 5.99 2.26
N ILE A 4 -5.53 6.69 3.30
CA ILE A 4 -5.22 8.12 3.50
C ILE A 4 -3.75 8.26 3.90
N GLU A 5 -3.28 7.42 4.82
CA GLU A 5 -1.88 7.41 5.23
C GLU A 5 -0.96 6.92 4.10
N LEU A 6 -1.37 5.92 3.32
CA LEU A 6 -0.67 5.51 2.11
C LEU A 6 -0.48 6.69 1.15
N ALA A 7 -1.56 7.42 0.84
CA ALA A 7 -1.49 8.56 -0.07
C ALA A 7 -0.57 9.67 0.45
N ARG A 8 -0.57 9.93 1.76
CA ARG A 8 0.28 10.93 2.40
C ARG A 8 1.76 10.57 2.28
N HIS A 9 2.13 9.31 2.52
CA HIS A 9 3.54 8.90 2.55
C HIS A 9 4.07 8.50 1.17
N LEU A 10 3.21 8.19 0.18
CA LEU A 10 3.67 7.79 -1.15
C LEU A 10 4.55 8.87 -1.81
N VAL A 11 4.28 10.15 -1.55
CA VAL A 11 5.03 11.27 -2.16
C VAL A 11 6.50 11.30 -1.73
N GLU A 12 6.82 10.69 -0.58
CA GLU A 12 8.17 10.60 -0.02
C GLU A 12 8.97 9.43 -0.62
N VAL A 13 8.30 8.50 -1.29
CA VAL A 13 8.94 7.34 -1.93
C VAL A 13 9.32 7.70 -3.35
N GLU A 14 10.55 7.41 -3.77
CA GLU A 14 10.97 7.65 -5.15
C GLU A 14 10.13 6.86 -6.16
N VAL A 15 10.00 7.37 -7.39
CA VAL A 15 9.34 6.63 -8.47
C VAL A 15 10.12 5.33 -8.74
N GLY A 16 9.39 4.22 -8.83
CA GLY A 16 9.92 2.86 -8.87
C GLY A 16 10.15 2.23 -7.49
N GLY A 17 10.12 3.04 -6.43
CA GLY A 17 10.26 2.61 -5.04
C GLY A 17 9.03 1.87 -4.50
N LEU A 18 9.22 1.16 -3.39
CA LEU A 18 8.18 0.39 -2.73
C LEU A 18 7.77 1.03 -1.40
N ILE A 19 6.48 1.01 -1.12
CA ILE A 19 5.91 1.33 0.19
C ILE A 19 5.04 0.16 0.68
N ALA A 20 5.07 -0.09 1.97
CA ALA A 20 4.28 -1.13 2.60
C ALA A 20 3.23 -0.50 3.53
N VAL A 21 1.99 -0.95 3.41
CA VAL A 21 0.90 -0.62 4.35
C VAL A 21 0.71 -1.80 5.29
N VAL A 22 0.99 -1.61 6.57
CA VAL A 22 0.70 -2.60 7.61
C VAL A 22 -0.61 -2.22 8.29
N ALA A 23 -1.62 -3.08 8.22
CA ALA A 23 -2.94 -2.78 8.76
C ALA A 23 -3.70 -4.04 9.19
N HIS A 24 -4.28 -4.00 10.39
CA HIS A 24 -5.21 -5.01 10.88
C HIS A 24 -6.65 -4.81 10.39
N ASP A 25 -6.92 -3.66 9.76
CA ASP A 25 -8.22 -3.38 9.16
C ASP A 25 -8.44 -4.32 7.95
N PRO A 26 -9.46 -5.20 7.99
CA PRO A 26 -9.73 -6.13 6.90
C PRO A 26 -10.08 -5.41 5.60
N ALA A 27 -10.59 -4.17 5.64
CA ALA A 27 -10.90 -3.38 4.44
C ALA A 27 -9.65 -3.09 3.61
N ALA A 28 -8.46 -2.99 4.23
CA ALA A 28 -7.20 -2.70 3.55
C ALA A 28 -6.89 -3.71 2.43
N ARG A 29 -7.33 -4.97 2.57
CA ARG A 29 -7.17 -6.02 1.56
C ARG A 29 -7.85 -5.67 0.23
N VAL A 30 -8.94 -4.92 0.28
CA VAL A 30 -9.72 -4.52 -0.90
C VAL A 30 -9.36 -3.08 -1.30
N ASP A 31 -9.22 -2.20 -0.32
CA ASP A 31 -9.01 -0.77 -0.53
C ASP A 31 -7.65 -0.45 -1.11
N VAL A 32 -6.56 -1.12 -0.67
CA VAL A 32 -5.21 -0.85 -1.18
C VAL A 32 -5.10 -1.19 -2.68
N PRO A 33 -5.52 -2.39 -3.16
CA PRO A 33 -5.53 -2.68 -4.59
C PRO A 33 -6.45 -1.75 -5.39
N ALA A 34 -7.63 -1.41 -4.86
CA ALA A 34 -8.55 -0.49 -5.52
C ALA A 34 -7.93 0.91 -5.68
N TRP A 35 -7.32 1.43 -4.62
CA TRP A 35 -6.62 2.71 -4.61
C TRP A 35 -5.47 2.72 -5.62
N CYS A 36 -4.67 1.64 -5.69
CA CYS A 36 -3.58 1.53 -6.67
C CYS A 36 -4.10 1.68 -8.11
N ARG A 37 -5.19 0.98 -8.46
CA ARG A 37 -5.83 1.10 -9.78
C ARG A 37 -6.31 2.52 -10.06
N MET A 38 -6.92 3.18 -9.09
CA MET A 38 -7.45 4.54 -9.23
C MET A 38 -6.35 5.60 -9.36
N ARG A 39 -5.19 5.38 -8.74
CA ARG A 39 -4.07 6.35 -8.66
C ARG A 39 -2.92 6.04 -9.62
N GLY A 40 -3.07 5.02 -10.46
CA GLY A 40 -2.04 4.61 -11.41
C GLY A 40 -0.78 4.07 -10.73
N GLN A 41 -0.92 3.41 -9.59
CA GLN A 41 0.17 2.76 -8.86
C GLN A 41 0.08 1.25 -9.02
N GLU A 42 1.19 0.54 -8.81
CA GLU A 42 1.20 -0.92 -8.90
C GLU A 42 0.98 -1.54 -7.52
N TYR A 43 -0.03 -2.38 -7.40
CA TYR A 43 -0.17 -3.27 -6.25
C TYR A 43 0.68 -4.52 -6.47
N VAL A 44 1.76 -4.66 -5.70
CA VAL A 44 2.74 -5.74 -5.85
C VAL A 44 2.24 -7.04 -5.20
N GLY A 45 1.49 -6.93 -4.10
CA GLY A 45 0.93 -8.08 -3.41
C GLY A 45 0.72 -7.86 -1.92
N ALA A 46 0.38 -8.93 -1.22
CA ALA A 46 0.25 -8.95 0.23
C ALA A 46 1.05 -10.09 0.84
N ASP A 47 1.59 -9.84 2.02
CA ASP A 47 2.22 -10.83 2.89
C ASP A 47 1.97 -10.46 4.36
N THR A 48 2.84 -10.95 5.25
CA THR A 48 2.81 -10.66 6.69
C THR A 48 4.08 -9.93 7.10
N ALA A 49 3.92 -8.88 7.89
CA ALA A 49 5.03 -8.22 8.56
C ALA A 49 5.67 -9.13 9.63
N ALA A 50 6.79 -8.69 10.21
CA ALA A 50 7.55 -9.49 11.17
C ALA A 50 6.77 -9.84 12.45
N ASP A 51 5.79 -9.02 12.82
CA ASP A 51 4.86 -9.22 13.94
C ASP A 51 3.61 -10.03 13.56
N GLY A 52 3.53 -10.53 12.32
CA GLY A 52 2.38 -11.27 11.78
C GLY A 52 1.24 -10.37 11.30
N ALA A 53 1.38 -9.04 11.36
CA ALA A 53 0.34 -8.14 10.86
C ALA A 53 0.23 -8.21 9.33
N PRO A 54 -0.98 -8.10 8.75
CA PRO A 54 -1.15 -8.06 7.30
C PRO A 54 -0.42 -6.86 6.69
N ARG A 55 0.35 -7.11 5.63
CA ARG A 55 1.13 -6.10 4.93
C ARG A 55 0.82 -6.11 3.44
N TYR A 56 0.60 -4.93 2.88
CA TYR A 56 0.24 -4.71 1.48
C TYR A 56 1.33 -3.87 0.81
N VAL A 57 1.94 -4.37 -0.25
CA VAL A 57 3.09 -3.74 -0.91
C VAL A 57 2.63 -3.04 -2.19
N VAL A 58 3.04 -1.78 -2.32
CA VAL A 58 2.71 -0.91 -3.45
C VAL A 58 4.00 -0.38 -4.05
N ARG A 59 4.12 -0.37 -5.38
CA ARG A 59 5.19 0.32 -6.10
C ARG A 59 4.70 1.65 -6.61
N ARG A 60 5.49 2.70 -6.37
CA ARG A 60 5.23 4.02 -6.94
C ARG A 60 5.58 4.02 -8.43
N LEU A 61 4.65 4.43 -9.29
CA LEU A 61 4.89 4.55 -10.74
C LEU A 61 5.02 6.00 -11.23
N ALA A 62 4.54 6.97 -10.45
CA ALA A 62 4.62 8.42 -10.74
C ALA A 62 4.60 9.23 -9.43
#